data_AF-A0A7K1KPK1-F1
#
_entry.id   AF-A0A7K1KPK1-F1
#
_cell.length_a   1.000
_cell.length_b   1.000
_cell.length_c   1.000
_cell.angle_alpha   90.00
_cell.angle_beta   90.00
_cell.angle_gamma   90.00
#
_symmetry.space_group_name_H-M   'P 1'
#
loop_
_entity.id
_entity.type
_entity.pdbx_description
1 polymer ?
#
loop_
_entity_poly.entity_id
_entity_poly.type
_entity_poly.pdbx_seq_one_letter_code
_entity_poly.pdbx_strand_id
1 'polypeptide(L)'
;MRARPYTPWIVRLYLVSVTGLAVTGLLHMPLAERYALTEVPGLGWTGDFYLVHRLHYLFAALLLFTAGLSSINWLLGWKDRLALTRLGAVRVAILGGLMVSGGLRMYRNLPSVTLDPVLVVLIEWVHLGLAGALGVAVLAAALRGGSAYVRWR
;
A
#
# COMPACT_ATOMS: atom_id res chain seq x y z
N MET A 1 -9.24 10.60 -24.01
CA MET A 1 -9.20 9.57 -22.93
C MET A 1 -7.76 9.45 -22.44
N ARG A 2 -7.50 9.51 -21.12
CA ARG A 2 -6.12 9.30 -20.61
C ARG A 2 -5.72 7.85 -20.91
N ALA A 3 -4.88 7.62 -21.92
CA ALA A 3 -4.44 6.29 -22.30
C ALA A 3 -3.77 5.61 -21.10
N ARG A 4 -4.46 4.62 -20.53
CA ARG A 4 -3.94 3.80 -19.44
C ARG A 4 -3.20 2.62 -20.08
N PRO A 5 -1.96 2.34 -19.70
CA PRO A 5 -1.20 1.25 -20.30
C PRO A 5 -1.71 -0.13 -19.85
N TYR A 6 -2.59 -0.18 -18.83
CA TYR A 6 -3.24 -1.38 -18.34
C TYR A 6 -4.75 -1.38 -18.55
N THR A 7 -5.30 -2.60 -18.62
CA THR A 7 -6.74 -2.86 -18.64
C THR A 7 -7.41 -2.39 -17.33
N PRO A 8 -8.73 -2.12 -17.35
CA PRO A 8 -9.45 -1.73 -16.14
C PRO A 8 -9.35 -2.73 -14.99
N TRP A 9 -9.20 -4.03 -15.28
CA TRP A 9 -9.10 -5.08 -14.26
C TRP A 9 -7.83 -4.98 -13.43
N ILE A 10 -6.66 -4.79 -14.06
CA ILE A 10 -5.39 -4.61 -13.34
C ILE A 10 -5.43 -3.35 -12.49
N VAL A 11 -6.04 -2.27 -13.01
CA VAL A 11 -6.22 -1.03 -12.26
C VAL A 11 -7.10 -1.25 -11.02
N ARG A 12 -8.22 -1.97 -11.16
CA ARG A 12 -9.09 -2.31 -10.02
C ARG A 12 -8.38 -3.18 -8.99
N LEU A 13 -7.61 -4.17 -9.44
CA LEU A 13 -6.82 -5.03 -8.56
C LEU A 13 -5.85 -4.20 -7.71
N TYR A 14 -5.11 -3.29 -8.34
CA TYR A 14 -4.22 -2.37 -7.63
C TYR A 14 -4.99 -1.50 -6.61
N LEU A 15 -6.15 -0.94 -7.00
CA LEU A 15 -6.95 -0.10 -6.11
C LEU A 15 -7.49 -0.89 -4.91
N VAL A 16 -8.04 -2.08 -5.13
CA VAL A 16 -8.51 -2.97 -4.06
C VAL A 16 -7.35 -3.35 -3.14
N SER A 17 -6.16 -3.64 -3.68
CA SER A 17 -4.98 -3.98 -2.89
C SER A 17 -4.56 -2.84 -1.97
N VAL A 18 -4.41 -1.62 -2.49
CA VAL A 18 -3.96 -0.47 -1.68
C VAL A 18 -5.01 -0.03 -0.68
N THR A 19 -6.29 -0.01 -1.07
CA THR A 19 -7.38 0.32 -0.14
C THR A 19 -7.52 -0.75 0.94
N GLY A 20 -7.46 -2.03 0.56
CA GLY A 20 -7.49 -3.15 1.50
C GLY A 20 -6.34 -3.11 2.50
N LEU A 21 -5.12 -2.81 2.05
CA LEU A 21 -3.96 -2.59 2.90
C LEU A 21 -4.15 -1.42 3.87
N ALA A 22 -4.67 -0.29 3.40
CA ALA A 22 -4.93 0.87 4.25
C ALA A 22 -5.95 0.55 5.35
N VAL A 23 -7.06 -0.09 5.00
CA VAL A 23 -8.11 -0.47 5.96
C VAL A 23 -7.57 -1.50 6.96
N THR A 24 -7.06 -2.63 6.48
CA THR A 24 -6.57 -3.71 7.37
C THR A 24 -5.35 -3.28 8.20
N GLY A 25 -4.50 -2.39 7.67
CA GLY A 25 -3.36 -1.85 8.42
C GLY A 25 -3.77 -0.94 9.58
N LEU A 26 -4.84 -0.15 9.42
CA LEU A 26 -5.43 0.62 10.52
C LEU A 26 -6.08 -0.30 11.56
N LEU A 27 -6.74 -1.37 11.13
CA LEU A 27 -7.40 -2.35 12.00
C LEU A 27 -6.42 -3.25 12.80
N HIS A 28 -5.12 -3.30 12.47
CA HIS A 28 -4.12 -3.96 13.32
C HIS A 28 -3.90 -3.27 14.66
N MET A 29 -4.15 -1.97 14.71
CA MET A 29 -4.21 -1.25 15.98
C MET A 29 -5.57 -1.52 16.62
N PRO A 30 -5.71 -1.43 17.95
CA PRO A 30 -6.98 -1.65 18.65
C PRO A 30 -7.99 -0.51 18.40
N LEU A 31 -8.03 0.06 17.19
CA LEU A 31 -8.95 1.13 16.78
C LEU A 31 -10.37 0.60 16.62
N ALA A 32 -10.55 -0.63 16.10
CA ALA A 32 -11.87 -1.19 15.85
C ALA A 32 -12.70 -1.29 17.14
N GLU A 33 -12.09 -1.82 18.19
CA GLU A 33 -12.71 -1.90 19.52
C GLU A 33 -12.80 -0.52 20.17
N ARG A 34 -11.72 0.28 20.13
CA ARG A 34 -11.69 1.63 20.74
C ARG A 34 -12.75 2.58 20.21
N TYR A 35 -13.15 2.43 18.95
CA TYR A 35 -14.18 3.25 18.31
C TYR A 35 -15.50 2.51 18.08
N ALA A 36 -15.77 1.43 18.82
CA ALA A 36 -17.02 0.66 18.80
C ALA A 36 -17.41 0.12 17.40
N LEU A 37 -16.44 -0.04 16.49
CA LEU A 37 -16.69 -0.60 15.16
C LEU A 37 -17.14 -2.06 15.23
N THR A 38 -16.63 -2.79 16.23
CA THR A 38 -16.99 -4.17 16.52
C THR A 38 -18.44 -4.36 16.98
N GLU A 39 -19.07 -3.29 17.46
CA GLU A 39 -20.47 -3.30 17.93
C GLU A 39 -21.46 -3.10 16.79
N VAL A 40 -21.00 -2.64 15.61
CA VAL A 40 -21.85 -2.48 14.43
C VAL A 40 -22.24 -3.86 13.88
N PRO A 41 -23.54 -4.13 13.63
CA PRO A 41 -23.99 -5.41 13.10
C PRO A 41 -23.22 -5.82 11.83
N GLY A 42 -22.61 -7.01 11.86
CA GLY A 42 -21.82 -7.55 10.76
C GLY A 42 -20.35 -7.11 10.71
N LEU A 43 -19.88 -6.24 11.62
CA LEU A 43 -18.49 -5.76 11.66
C LEU A 43 -17.64 -6.33 12.80
N GLY A 44 -18.14 -7.34 13.54
CA GLY A 44 -17.36 -8.00 14.60
C GLY A 44 -16.01 -8.55 14.14
N TRP A 45 -15.88 -8.92 12.86
CA TRP A 45 -14.63 -9.38 12.25
C TRP A 45 -13.50 -8.34 12.27
N THR A 46 -13.83 -7.05 12.39
CA THR A 46 -12.85 -5.96 12.41
C THR A 46 -11.99 -5.97 13.69
N GLY A 47 -12.44 -6.65 14.75
CA GLY A 47 -11.68 -6.88 15.98
C GLY A 47 -10.86 -8.19 15.96
N ASP A 48 -11.04 -9.06 14.97
CA ASP A 48 -10.26 -10.30 14.88
C ASP A 48 -8.86 -10.01 14.29
N PHE A 49 -7.88 -9.92 15.18
CA PHE A 49 -6.49 -9.66 14.81
C PHE A 49 -5.95 -10.66 13.75
N TYR A 50 -6.22 -11.96 13.91
CA TYR A 50 -5.66 -12.97 13.00
C TYR A 50 -6.29 -12.88 11.62
N LEU A 51 -7.60 -12.67 11.54
CA LEU A 51 -8.29 -12.46 10.27
C LEU A 51 -7.79 -11.20 9.58
N VAL A 52 -7.75 -10.07 10.28
CA VAL A 52 -7.25 -8.79 9.74
C VAL A 52 -5.79 -8.93 9.29
N HIS A 53 -4.95 -9.66 10.03
CA HIS A 53 -3.57 -9.95 9.66
C HIS A 53 -3.44 -10.77 8.38
N ARG A 54 -4.22 -11.85 8.23
CA ARG A 54 -4.25 -12.64 7.00
C ARG A 54 -4.72 -11.82 5.81
N LEU A 55 -5.76 -10.99 5.98
CA LEU A 55 -6.24 -10.10 4.93
C LEU A 55 -5.19 -9.06 4.52
N HIS A 56 -4.46 -8.48 5.49
CA HIS A 56 -3.39 -7.54 5.20
C HIS A 56 -2.29 -8.20 4.34
N TYR A 57 -1.89 -9.43 4.67
CA TYR A 57 -0.89 -10.17 3.89
C TYR A 57 -1.41 -10.56 2.50
N LEU A 58 -2.70 -10.91 2.37
CA LEU A 58 -3.33 -11.13 1.08
C LEU A 58 -3.25 -9.89 0.19
N PHE A 59 -3.66 -8.72 0.70
CA PHE A 59 -3.59 -7.48 -0.07
C PHE A 59 -2.14 -7.05 -0.36
N ALA A 60 -1.19 -7.35 0.54
CA ALA A 60 0.23 -7.13 0.31
C ALA A 60 0.74 -7.97 -0.87
N ALA A 61 0.37 -9.25 -0.94
CA ALA A 61 0.74 -10.13 -2.05
C ALA A 61 0.16 -9.63 -3.39
N LEU A 62 -1.09 -9.16 -3.40
CA LEU A 62 -1.70 -8.57 -4.60
C LEU A 62 -1.02 -7.26 -5.03
N LEU A 63 -0.63 -6.41 -4.07
CA LEU A 63 0.15 -5.22 -4.35
C LEU A 63 1.53 -5.58 -4.94
N LEU A 64 2.24 -6.54 -4.35
CA LEU A 64 3.54 -7.00 -4.86
C LEU A 64 3.41 -7.58 -6.28
N PHE A 65 2.37 -8.35 -6.56
CA PHE A 65 2.08 -8.85 -7.90
C PHE A 65 1.89 -7.70 -8.91
N THR A 66 1.01 -6.75 -8.61
CA THR A 66 0.76 -5.60 -9.52
C THR A 66 1.98 -4.69 -9.67
N ALA A 67 2.78 -4.53 -8.62
CA ALA A 67 4.04 -3.80 -8.64
C ALA A 67 5.10 -4.52 -9.51
N GLY A 68 5.27 -5.83 -9.32
CA GLY A 68 6.18 -6.65 -10.12
C GLY A 68 5.83 -6.62 -11.60
N LEU A 69 4.56 -6.82 -11.94
CA LEU A 69 4.06 -6.71 -13.32
C LEU A 69 4.36 -5.33 -13.93
N SER A 70 4.14 -4.25 -13.15
CA SER A 70 4.43 -2.87 -13.58
C SER A 70 5.91 -2.60 -13.77
N SER A 71 6.77 -3.10 -12.88
CA SER A 71 8.22 -2.97 -12.99
C SER A 71 8.75 -3.71 -14.23
N ILE A 72 8.28 -4.93 -14.48
CA ILE A 72 8.69 -5.72 -15.66
C ILE A 72 8.29 -5.00 -16.94
N ASN A 73 7.02 -4.59 -17.07
CA ASN A 73 6.55 -3.85 -18.26
C ASN A 73 7.27 -2.51 -18.44
N TRP A 74 7.61 -1.84 -17.34
CA TRP A 74 8.42 -0.63 -17.38
C TRP A 74 9.79 -0.89 -17.99
N LEU A 75 10.51 -1.88 -17.48
CA LEU A 75 11.87 -2.21 -17.92
C LEU A 75 11.92 -2.72 -19.36
N LEU A 76 10.95 -3.55 -19.76
CA LEU A 76 10.96 -4.22 -21.06
C LEU A 76 10.36 -3.41 -22.21
N GLY A 77 9.54 -2.39 -21.95
CA GLY A 77 8.90 -1.67 -23.06
C GLY A 77 8.35 -0.27 -22.79
N TRP A 78 8.05 0.09 -21.54
CA TRP A 78 7.44 1.40 -21.28
C TRP A 78 8.44 2.51 -20.97
N LYS A 79 9.65 2.20 -20.48
CA LYS A 79 10.66 3.22 -20.14
C LYS A 79 10.98 4.17 -21.31
N ASP A 80 10.89 3.66 -22.54
CA ASP A 80 11.21 4.38 -23.78
C ASP A 80 10.01 5.17 -24.33
N ARG A 81 8.78 4.85 -23.90
CA ARG A 81 7.52 5.45 -24.41
C ARG A 81 6.80 6.31 -23.37
N LEU A 82 7.06 6.07 -22.09
CA LEU A 82 6.46 6.75 -20.96
C LEU A 82 7.54 7.48 -20.15
N ALA A 83 7.16 8.60 -19.55
CA ALA A 83 7.94 9.29 -18.54
C ALA A 83 7.11 9.39 -17.25
N LEU A 84 7.76 9.13 -16.11
CA LEU A 84 7.17 9.36 -14.80
C LEU A 84 6.97 10.86 -14.58
N THR A 85 5.78 11.26 -14.14
CA THR A 85 5.58 12.62 -13.62
C THR A 85 6.20 12.72 -12.24
N ARG A 86 6.39 13.95 -11.72
CA ARG A 86 6.87 14.13 -10.33
C ARG A 86 5.96 13.41 -9.31
N LEU A 87 4.64 13.47 -9.51
CA LEU A 87 3.68 12.73 -8.67
C LEU A 87 3.83 11.21 -8.85
N GLY A 88 4.07 10.74 -10.07
CA GLY A 88 4.38 9.33 -10.33
C GLY A 88 5.61 8.86 -9.58
N ALA A 89 6.70 9.62 -9.65
CA ALA A 89 7.95 9.31 -8.96
C ALA A 89 7.77 9.28 -7.43
N VAL A 90 7.09 10.27 -6.86
CA VAL A 90 6.78 10.30 -5.41
C VAL A 90 5.94 9.07 -5.00
N ARG A 91 4.92 8.73 -5.79
CA ARG A 91 4.08 7.56 -5.51
C ARG A 91 4.87 6.25 -5.55
N VAL A 92 5.72 6.08 -6.57
CA VAL A 92 6.59 4.89 -6.68
C VAL A 92 7.55 4.81 -5.49
N ALA A 93 8.15 5.92 -5.08
CA ALA A 93 9.03 5.96 -3.91
C ALA A 93 8.31 5.56 -2.62
N ILE A 94 7.12 6.12 -2.36
CA ILE A 94 6.34 5.80 -1.16
C ILE A 94 5.88 4.33 -1.17
N LEU A 95 5.36 3.84 -2.31
CA LEU A 95 4.95 2.44 -2.43
C LEU A 95 6.12 1.47 -2.28
N GLY A 96 7.28 1.79 -2.85
CA GLY A 96 8.50 1.00 -2.67
C GLY A 96 8.94 0.97 -1.21
N GLY A 97 8.93 2.12 -0.53
CA GLY A 97 9.21 2.20 0.91
C GLY A 97 8.22 1.39 1.76
N LEU A 98 6.93 1.39 1.41
CA LEU A 98 5.92 0.57 2.08
C LEU A 98 6.17 -0.93 1.90
N MET A 99 6.56 -1.37 0.70
CA MET A 99 6.90 -2.77 0.44
C MET A 99 8.13 -3.21 1.23
N VAL A 100 9.18 -2.37 1.26
CA VAL A 100 10.41 -2.67 2.01
C VAL A 100 10.16 -2.70 3.51
N SER A 101 9.56 -1.64 4.07
CA SER A 101 9.23 -1.58 5.49
C SER A 101 8.23 -2.65 5.92
N GLY A 102 7.26 -2.99 5.06
CA GLY A 102 6.34 -4.11 5.29
C GLY A 102 7.05 -5.46 5.31
N GLY A 103 8.01 -5.68 4.41
CA GLY A 103 8.89 -6.84 4.42
C GLY A 103 9.72 -6.94 5.70
N LEU A 104 10.26 -5.82 6.20
CA LEU A 104 10.97 -5.77 7.48
C LEU A 104 10.05 -6.08 8.67
N ARG A 105 8.78 -5.62 8.64
CA ARG A 105 7.76 -5.99 9.63
C ARG A 105 7.43 -7.48 9.61
N MET A 106 7.42 -8.12 8.43
CA MET A 106 7.26 -9.57 8.32
C MET A 106 8.50 -10.30 8.85
N TYR A 107 9.70 -9.83 8.50
CA TYR A 107 10.96 -10.43 8.92
C TYR A 107 11.11 -10.47 10.44
N ARG A 108 10.82 -9.36 11.13
CA ARG A 108 10.87 -9.31 12.61
C ARG A 108 9.83 -10.21 13.29
N ASN A 109 8.77 -10.61 12.58
CA ASN A 109 7.71 -11.46 13.14
C ASN A 109 8.09 -12.95 13.07
N LEU A 110 9.26 -13.30 12.53
CA LEU A 110 9.76 -14.67 12.53
C LEU A 110 10.22 -15.07 13.95
N PRO A 111 9.92 -16.30 14.42
CA PRO A 111 10.22 -16.72 15.81
C PRO A 111 11.71 -16.63 16.19
N SER A 112 12.61 -16.76 15.22
CA SER A 112 14.06 -16.76 15.42
C SER A 112 14.70 -15.37 15.27
N VAL A 113 13.92 -14.34 14.91
CA VAL A 113 14.44 -13.00 14.64
C VAL A 113 14.15 -12.09 15.82
N THR A 114 15.21 -11.66 16.50
CA THR A 114 15.13 -10.61 17.53
C THR A 114 15.87 -9.39 17.01
N LEU A 115 15.18 -8.25 16.99
CA LEU A 115 15.75 -6.97 16.56
C LEU A 115 15.85 -6.02 17.75
N ASP A 116 16.77 -5.06 17.64
CA ASP A 116 16.90 -3.97 18.59
C ASP A 116 15.55 -3.21 18.75
N PRO A 117 15.12 -2.87 19.98
CA PRO A 117 13.85 -2.18 20.20
C PRO A 117 13.69 -0.85 19.46
N VAL A 118 14.77 -0.07 19.32
CA VAL A 118 14.74 1.20 18.58
C VAL A 118 14.49 0.93 17.10
N LEU A 119 15.13 -0.11 16.56
CA LEU A 119 14.90 -0.54 15.18
C LEU A 119 13.46 -1.00 14.96
N VAL A 120 12.88 -1.74 15.91
CA VAL A 120 11.47 -2.17 15.86
C VAL A 120 10.53 -0.97 15.78
N VAL A 121 10.71 0.02 16.67
CA VAL A 121 9.91 1.25 16.68
C VAL A 121 10.09 2.04 15.37
N LEU A 122 11.33 2.18 14.90
CA LEU A 122 11.63 2.88 13.65
C LEU A 122 10.91 2.23 12.46
N ILE A 123 10.94 0.90 12.35
CA ILE A 123 10.26 0.16 11.29
C ILE A 123 8.74 0.43 11.33
N GLU A 124 8.12 0.43 12.51
CA GLU A 124 6.68 0.70 12.65
C GLU A 124 6.32 2.13 12.28
N TRP A 125 7.07 3.11 12.78
CA TRP A 125 6.83 4.53 12.54
C TRP A 125 7.05 4.90 11.08
N VAL A 126 8.11 4.38 10.46
CA VAL A 126 8.37 4.57 9.03
C VAL A 126 7.24 3.97 8.20
N HIS A 127 6.82 2.74 8.49
CA HIS A 127 5.76 2.08 7.74
C HIS A 127 4.42 2.83 7.86
N LEU A 128 4.03 3.20 9.08
CA LEU A 128 2.82 3.98 9.34
C LEU A 128 2.89 5.38 8.70
N GLY A 129 4.01 6.07 8.86
CA GLY A 129 4.26 7.40 8.29
C GLY A 129 4.18 7.40 6.77
N LEU A 130 4.74 6.38 6.11
CA LEU A 130 4.63 6.21 4.66
C LEU A 130 3.19 5.94 4.21
N ALA A 131 2.42 5.16 4.98
CA ALA A 131 1.01 4.91 4.68
C ALA A 131 0.18 6.21 4.76
N GLY A 132 0.41 7.01 5.81
CA GLY A 132 -0.19 8.34 5.95
C GLY A 132 0.22 9.29 4.82
N ALA A 133 1.51 9.32 4.48
CA ALA A 133 2.04 10.14 3.39
C ALA A 133 1.43 9.78 2.03
N LEU A 134 1.21 8.48 1.77
CA LEU A 134 0.50 8.04 0.57
C LEU A 134 -0.94 8.59 0.53
N GLY A 135 -1.66 8.49 1.66
CA GLY A 135 -3.01 9.03 1.79
C GLY A 135 -3.07 10.53 1.48
N VAL A 136 -2.18 11.32 2.10
CA VAL A 136 -2.08 12.77 1.85
C VAL A 136 -1.75 13.07 0.39
N ALA A 137 -0.80 12.35 -0.21
CA ALA A 137 -0.42 12.55 -1.60
C ALA A 137 -1.59 12.28 -2.56
N VAL A 138 -2.37 11.22 -2.30
CA VAL A 138 -3.56 10.88 -3.10
C VAL A 138 -4.65 11.93 -2.95
N LEU A 139 -4.93 12.40 -1.72
CA LEU A 139 -5.92 13.45 -1.47
C LEU A 139 -5.52 14.77 -2.15
N ALA A 140 -4.26 15.18 -2.02
CA ALA A 140 -3.76 16.40 -2.66
C ALA A 140 -3.85 16.32 -4.20
N ALA A 141 -3.56 15.15 -4.78
CA ALA A 141 -3.70 14.90 -6.21
C ALA A 141 -5.17 14.97 -6.67
N ALA A 142 -6.09 14.41 -5.88
CA ALA A 142 -7.53 14.46 -6.15
C ALA A 142 -8.07 15.90 -6.12
N LEU A 143 -7.73 16.68 -5.10
CA LEU A 143 -8.14 18.09 -4.96
C LEU A 143 -7.62 18.98 -6.09
N ARG A 144 -6.45 18.66 -6.65
CA ARG A 144 -5.83 19.41 -7.76
C ARG A 144 -6.31 18.95 -9.15
N GLY A 145 -7.20 17.96 -9.25
CA GLY A 145 -7.62 17.36 -10.54
C GLY A 145 -6.50 16.63 -11.32
N GLY A 146 -5.30 16.55 -10.73
CA GLY A 146 -4.09 16.02 -11.35
C GLY A 146 -3.81 14.60 -10.87
N SER A 147 -4.14 13.59 -11.68
CA SER A 147 -3.88 12.18 -11.35
C SER A 147 -3.07 11.42 -12.41
N ALA A 148 -2.41 12.16 -13.31
CA ALA A 148 -1.52 11.57 -14.30
C ALA A 148 -0.16 11.23 -13.65
N TYR A 149 0.03 9.95 -13.34
CA TYR A 149 1.29 9.43 -12.78
C TYR A 149 2.35 9.15 -13.84
N VAL A 150 1.94 9.04 -15.10
CA VAL A 150 2.81 8.89 -16.27
C VAL A 150 2.32 9.80 -17.39
N ARG A 151 3.25 10.21 -18.26
CA ARG A 151 2.98 10.92 -19.51
C ARG A 151 3.61 10.15 -20.68
N TRP A 152 2.96 10.17 -21.84
CA TRP A 152 3.59 9.69 -23.07
C TRP A 152 4.72 10.65 -23.45
N ARG A 153 5.82 10.07 -23.92
CA ARG A 153 6.95 10.83 -24.49
C ARG A 153 6.64 11.24 -25.91
#